data_AF-A0A8K0Y6R9-F1
#
_entry.id   AF-A0A8K0Y6R9-F1
#
_cell.length_a   1.000
_cell.length_b   1.000
_cell.length_c   1.000
_cell.angle_alpha   90.00
_cell.angle_beta   90.00
_cell.angle_gamma   90.00
#
_symmetry.space_group_name_H-M   'P 1'
#
loop_
_entity.id
_entity.type
_entity.pdbx_description
1 polymer ?
#
loop_
_entity_poly.entity_id
_entity_poly.type
_entity_poly.pdbx_seq_one_letter_code
_entity_poly.pdbx_strand_id
1 'polypeptide(L)'
;MENVVIDKKTMMPNFNDSSLTENTRAAYPLDYIPGAVIPSLGGNPKVIIFLTADAFGVMSPIARLTKEGAMYHFMSGYTSKLAGTERGITEPKATFSECFGAPFMSRHASVYAKLLGEKITKHKTVVYLVNTGWSGGPYGIGKRMNINYTRRMVTAALTGELDAIEYRHDDVFNLDIPT
;
A
#
# COMPACT_ATOMS: atom_id res chain seq x y z
N MET A 1 -20.02 -12.76 -4.45
CA MET A 1 -18.72 -13.40 -4.15
C MET A 1 -18.26 -14.15 -5.39
N GLU A 2 -16.97 -14.19 -5.64
CA GLU A 2 -16.34 -14.81 -6.81
C GLU A 2 -15.22 -15.75 -6.30
N ASN A 3 -15.25 -17.00 -6.76
CA ASN A 3 -14.30 -18.07 -6.41
C ASN A 3 -14.16 -18.38 -4.91
N VAL A 4 -15.13 -18.00 -4.07
CA VAL A 4 -15.19 -18.39 -2.66
C VAL A 4 -15.86 -19.75 -2.53
N VAL A 5 -15.21 -20.70 -1.86
CA VAL A 5 -15.78 -22.02 -1.58
C VAL A 5 -16.85 -21.91 -0.49
N ILE A 6 -17.98 -22.59 -0.70
CA ILE A 6 -19.05 -22.71 0.30
C ILE A 6 -18.91 -24.04 1.02
N ASP A 7 -18.89 -24.02 2.35
CA ASP A 7 -18.94 -25.24 3.15
C ASP A 7 -20.31 -25.91 2.98
N LYS A 8 -20.33 -27.14 2.48
CA LYS A 8 -21.58 -27.86 2.12
C LYS A 8 -22.47 -28.23 3.31
N LYS A 9 -21.94 -28.19 4.55
CA LYS A 9 -22.70 -28.54 5.76
C LYS A 9 -23.31 -27.30 6.40
N THR A 10 -22.53 -26.23 6.53
CA THR A 10 -22.94 -24.97 7.17
C THR A 10 -23.58 -23.99 6.21
N MET A 11 -23.40 -24.20 4.89
CA MET A 11 -23.76 -23.26 3.82
C MET A 11 -23.09 -21.89 3.96
N MET A 12 -22.04 -21.78 4.79
CA MET A 12 -21.27 -20.56 4.99
C MET A 12 -20.09 -20.48 4.03
N PRO A 13 -19.68 -19.27 3.62
CA PRO A 13 -18.45 -19.08 2.87
C PRO A 13 -17.24 -19.48 3.72
N ASN A 14 -16.34 -20.29 3.16
CA ASN A 14 -15.05 -20.59 3.76
C ASN A 14 -13.99 -19.65 3.19
N PHE A 15 -13.73 -18.54 3.89
CA PHE A 15 -12.73 -17.54 3.47
C PHE A 15 -11.28 -18.01 3.59
N ASN A 16 -11.03 -19.15 4.23
CA ASN A 16 -9.70 -19.75 4.34
C ASN A 16 -9.39 -20.76 3.22
N ASP A 17 -10.36 -21.07 2.36
CA ASP A 17 -10.18 -22.02 1.26
C ASP A 17 -9.67 -21.32 0.00
N SER A 18 -8.45 -21.66 -0.41
CA SER A 18 -7.79 -21.16 -1.62
C SER A 18 -7.65 -22.22 -2.72
N SER A 19 -8.38 -23.34 -2.63
CA SER A 19 -8.26 -24.47 -3.59
C SER A 19 -8.58 -24.09 -5.04
N LEU A 20 -9.44 -23.09 -5.25
CA LEU A 20 -9.71 -22.52 -6.57
C LEU A 20 -8.69 -21.45 -6.94
N THR A 21 -8.40 -20.53 -6.01
CA THR A 21 -7.45 -19.43 -6.14
C THR A 21 -7.27 -18.74 -4.78
N GLU A 22 -6.11 -18.15 -4.53
CA GLU A 22 -5.90 -17.25 -3.39
C GLU A 22 -6.55 -15.86 -3.59
N ASN A 23 -6.86 -15.49 -4.85
CA ASN A 23 -7.50 -14.21 -5.21
C ASN A 23 -9.03 -14.33 -5.23
N THR A 24 -9.62 -14.78 -4.12
CA THR A 24 -11.08 -14.76 -3.93
C THR A 24 -11.59 -13.32 -3.80
N ARG A 25 -12.81 -13.03 -4.26
CA ARG A 25 -13.34 -11.66 -4.32
C ARG A 25 -14.79 -11.55 -3.84
N ALA A 26 -15.14 -10.35 -3.39
CA ALA A 26 -16.52 -9.94 -3.18
C ALA A 26 -16.71 -8.53 -3.75
N ALA A 27 -17.80 -8.36 -4.50
CA ALA A 27 -18.27 -7.05 -4.94
C ALA A 27 -19.58 -6.77 -4.23
N TYR A 28 -19.73 -5.55 -3.73
CA TYR A 28 -20.92 -5.09 -3.02
C TYR A 28 -21.11 -3.58 -3.24
N PRO A 29 -22.35 -3.08 -3.19
CA PRO A 29 -22.64 -1.65 -3.22
C PRO A 29 -21.95 -0.87 -2.10
N LEU A 30 -21.52 0.36 -2.36
CA LEU A 30 -20.76 1.16 -1.39
C LEU A 30 -21.55 1.48 -0.11
N ASP A 31 -22.87 1.64 -0.24
CA ASP A 31 -23.81 1.88 0.86
C ASP A 31 -23.93 0.70 1.85
N TYR A 32 -23.29 -0.44 1.57
CA TYR A 32 -23.15 -1.54 2.53
C TYR A 32 -22.09 -1.25 3.62
N ILE A 33 -21.26 -0.22 3.44
CA ILE A 33 -20.25 0.18 4.43
C ILE A 33 -20.79 1.34 5.27
N PRO A 34 -21.04 1.14 6.58
CA PRO A 34 -21.46 2.21 7.47
C PRO A 34 -20.44 3.36 7.49
N GLY A 35 -20.92 4.59 7.35
CA GLY A 35 -20.08 5.79 7.29
C GLY A 35 -19.47 6.08 5.92
N ALA A 36 -19.81 5.32 4.88
CA ALA A 36 -19.42 5.67 3.52
C ALA A 36 -20.02 7.01 3.08
N VAL A 37 -19.20 7.86 2.46
CA VAL A 37 -19.64 9.14 1.91
C VAL A 37 -20.23 8.93 0.52
N ILE A 38 -21.46 9.41 0.31
CA ILE A 38 -22.17 9.41 -0.98
C ILE A 38 -22.45 10.88 -1.33
N PRO A 39 -22.01 11.42 -2.48
CA PRO A 39 -21.53 10.76 -3.71
C PRO A 39 -20.01 10.51 -3.78
N SER A 40 -19.35 10.12 -2.68
CA SER A 40 -17.93 9.74 -2.64
C SER A 40 -16.95 10.85 -3.06
N LEU A 41 -17.28 12.09 -2.72
CA LEU A 41 -16.44 13.25 -2.93
C LEU A 41 -15.77 13.66 -1.62
N GLY A 42 -14.49 14.04 -1.70
CA GLY A 42 -13.70 14.54 -0.58
C GLY A 42 -12.93 15.80 -0.95
N GLY A 43 -12.33 16.44 0.05
CA GLY A 43 -11.42 17.55 -0.17
C GLY A 43 -10.06 17.13 -0.74
N ASN A 44 -9.18 18.10 -0.96
CA ASN A 44 -7.80 17.79 -1.35
C ASN A 44 -7.07 17.06 -0.21
N PRO A 45 -6.31 15.98 -0.50
CA PRO A 45 -5.69 15.16 0.53
C PRO A 45 -4.64 15.95 1.30
N LYS A 46 -4.72 15.91 2.64
CA LYS A 46 -3.67 16.43 3.53
C LYS A 46 -2.52 15.44 3.70
N VAL A 47 -2.83 14.16 3.55
CA VAL A 47 -1.88 13.05 3.66
C VAL A 47 -2.08 12.11 2.48
N ILE A 48 -0.98 11.65 1.87
CA ILE A 48 -0.95 10.56 0.89
C ILE A 48 -0.11 9.43 1.48
N ILE A 49 -0.58 8.20 1.34
CA ILE A 49 0.12 7.00 1.81
C ILE A 49 0.39 6.10 0.62
N PHE A 50 1.65 5.81 0.36
CA PHE A 50 2.07 4.73 -0.52
C PHE A 50 2.20 3.45 0.26
N LEU A 51 1.62 2.37 -0.25
CA LEU A 51 1.73 1.04 0.33
C LEU A 51 2.71 0.23 -0.50
N THR A 52 3.77 -0.25 0.14
CA THR A 52 4.69 -1.20 -0.47
C THR A 52 4.62 -2.53 0.27
N ALA A 53 4.50 -3.63 -0.45
CA ALA A 53 4.61 -4.96 0.12
C ALA A 53 6.03 -5.48 -0.09
N ASP A 54 6.99 -4.97 0.67
CA ASP A 54 8.40 -5.35 0.54
C ASP A 54 8.63 -6.80 1.02
N ALA A 55 8.99 -7.69 0.12
CA ALA A 55 9.29 -9.09 0.42
C ALA A 55 10.74 -9.34 0.86
N PHE A 56 11.64 -8.37 0.73
CA PHE A 56 13.01 -8.46 1.23
C PHE A 56 13.12 -8.04 2.70
N GLY A 57 12.15 -7.27 3.20
CA GLY A 57 12.09 -6.82 4.58
C GLY A 57 13.18 -5.80 4.95
N VAL A 58 13.54 -4.97 3.97
CA VAL A 58 14.56 -3.91 4.07
C VAL A 58 13.95 -2.53 4.25
N MET A 59 12.71 -2.32 3.79
CA MET A 59 12.01 -1.05 3.91
C MET A 59 11.58 -0.80 5.36
N SER A 60 11.77 0.44 5.83
CA SER A 60 11.27 0.85 7.14
C SER A 60 9.76 0.65 7.26
N PRO A 61 9.22 0.41 8.47
CA PRO A 61 7.77 0.26 8.68
C PRO A 61 6.96 1.44 8.14
N ILE A 62 7.47 2.65 8.37
CA ILE A 62 6.95 3.90 7.85
C ILE A 62 8.11 4.87 7.60
N ALA A 63 8.02 5.65 6.54
CA ALA A 63 8.91 6.77 6.26
C ALA A 63 8.11 7.95 5.74
N ARG A 64 8.54 9.16 6.10
CA ARG A 64 8.08 10.40 5.48
C ARG A 64 8.92 10.64 4.23
N LEU A 65 8.27 11.11 3.16
CA LEU A 65 8.92 11.41 1.90
C LEU A 65 8.98 12.91 1.68
N THR A 66 10.13 13.38 1.18
CA THR A 66 10.21 14.67 0.50
C THR A 66 9.35 14.65 -0.77
N LYS A 67 9.06 15.80 -1.36
CA LYS A 67 8.29 15.87 -2.62
C LYS A 67 9.01 15.08 -3.74
N GLU A 68 10.32 15.24 -3.85
CA GLU A 68 11.17 14.55 -4.80
C GLU A 68 11.19 13.04 -4.53
N GLY A 69 11.30 12.63 -3.26
CA GLY A 69 11.19 11.23 -2.84
C GLY A 69 9.82 10.63 -3.17
N ALA A 70 8.74 11.37 -2.95
CA ALA A 70 7.39 10.94 -3.31
C ALA A 70 7.24 10.74 -4.81
N MET A 71 7.76 11.66 -5.63
CA MET A 71 7.75 11.51 -7.09
C MET A 71 8.58 10.29 -7.53
N TYR A 72 9.75 10.08 -6.93
CA TYR A 72 10.62 8.94 -7.23
C TYR A 72 9.96 7.60 -6.89
N HIS A 73 9.44 7.45 -5.65
CA HIS A 73 8.77 6.22 -5.23
C HIS A 73 7.47 5.97 -5.99
N PHE A 74 6.76 7.02 -6.37
CA PHE A 74 5.57 6.90 -7.21
C PHE A 74 5.91 6.42 -8.63
N MET A 75 6.97 6.96 -9.25
CA MET A 75 7.44 6.47 -10.56
C MET A 75 7.95 5.04 -10.48
N SER A 76 8.69 4.69 -9.43
CA SER A 76 9.25 3.35 -9.26
C SER A 76 8.16 2.32 -8.95
N GLY A 77 7.22 2.68 -8.07
CA GLY A 77 6.13 1.81 -7.63
C GLY A 77 6.62 0.46 -7.11
N TYR A 78 7.70 0.48 -6.33
CA TYR A 78 8.29 -0.73 -5.76
C TYR A 78 7.31 -1.40 -4.80
N THR A 79 7.00 -2.66 -5.07
CA THR A 79 6.18 -3.54 -4.23
C THR A 79 6.50 -5.00 -4.55
N SER A 80 5.72 -5.95 -4.05
CA SER A 80 5.80 -7.35 -4.47
C SER A 80 4.50 -7.83 -5.07
N LYS A 81 4.59 -8.66 -6.12
CA LYS A 81 3.47 -9.48 -6.56
C LYS A 81 3.27 -10.58 -5.53
N LEU A 82 2.10 -10.59 -4.90
CA LEU A 82 1.71 -11.63 -3.96
C LEU A 82 1.29 -12.88 -4.72
N ALA A 83 1.35 -14.04 -4.05
CA ALA A 83 0.85 -15.27 -4.62
C ALA A 83 -0.65 -15.13 -4.99
N GLY A 84 -1.04 -15.75 -6.10
CA GLY A 84 -2.42 -15.78 -6.59
C GLY A 84 -2.92 -14.55 -7.37
N THR A 85 -2.19 -13.43 -7.43
CA THR A 85 -2.62 -12.26 -8.24
C THR A 85 -2.31 -12.39 -9.73
N GLU A 86 -1.32 -13.22 -10.09
CA GLU A 86 -0.99 -13.59 -11.48
C GLU A 86 -0.70 -15.09 -11.59
N ARG A 87 -0.97 -15.68 -12.76
CA ARG A 87 -0.82 -17.12 -13.00
C ARG A 87 0.66 -17.53 -12.87
N GLY A 88 0.96 -18.42 -11.92
CA GLY A 88 2.30 -19.00 -11.74
C GLY A 88 3.19 -18.32 -10.68
N ILE A 89 2.65 -17.41 -9.87
CA ILE A 89 3.38 -16.82 -8.73
C ILE A 89 3.01 -17.57 -7.44
N THR A 90 3.96 -18.31 -6.88
CA THR A 90 3.83 -19.06 -5.61
C THR A 90 4.58 -18.40 -4.44
N GLU A 91 5.60 -17.60 -4.74
CA GLU A 91 6.39 -16.83 -3.77
C GLU A 91 6.36 -15.34 -4.13
N PRO A 92 6.41 -14.42 -3.15
CA PRO A 92 6.43 -12.99 -3.45
C PRO A 92 7.59 -12.61 -4.35
N LYS A 93 7.28 -12.02 -5.51
CA LYS A 93 8.29 -11.51 -6.43
C LYS A 93 8.30 -9.99 -6.38
N ALA A 94 9.48 -9.43 -6.11
CA ALA A 94 9.71 -8.01 -6.21
C ALA A 94 9.29 -7.50 -7.59
N THR A 95 8.55 -6.40 -7.62
CA THR A 95 8.09 -5.78 -8.86
C THR A 95 8.15 -4.26 -8.72
N PHE A 96 8.44 -3.62 -9.84
CA PHE A 96 8.33 -2.18 -10.00
C PHE A 96 7.11 -1.94 -10.88
N SER A 97 6.01 -1.53 -10.25
CA SER A 97 4.77 -1.21 -10.95
C SER A 97 4.58 0.29 -10.95
N GLU A 98 5.07 0.97 -11.98
CA GLU A 98 4.98 2.41 -12.12
C GLU A 98 3.61 2.97 -11.69
N CYS A 99 3.62 4.06 -10.91
CA CYS A 99 2.43 4.68 -10.32
C CYS A 99 1.62 3.77 -9.39
N PHE A 100 2.20 2.66 -8.92
CA PHE A 100 1.53 1.57 -8.21
C PHE A 100 0.37 0.92 -9.00
N GLY A 101 0.38 1.06 -10.33
CA GLY A 101 -0.75 0.70 -11.17
C GLY A 101 -0.42 0.59 -12.65
N ALA A 102 0.82 0.23 -13.00
CA ALA A 102 1.34 0.24 -14.37
C ALA A 102 0.40 -0.36 -15.43
N PRO A 103 -0.30 -1.50 -15.19
CA PRO A 103 -1.23 -2.08 -16.17
C PRO A 103 -2.39 -1.17 -16.59
N PHE A 104 -2.66 -0.10 -15.84
CA PHE A 104 -3.79 0.81 -16.05
C PHE A 104 -3.38 2.21 -16.51
N MET A 105 -2.08 2.49 -16.62
CA MET A 105 -1.57 3.83 -16.95
C MET A 105 -1.52 4.02 -18.46
N SER A 106 -2.14 5.09 -18.96
CA SER A 106 -2.21 5.40 -20.40
C SER A 106 -1.12 6.36 -20.89
N ARG A 107 -0.38 6.99 -19.97
CA ARG A 107 0.76 7.88 -20.24
C ARG A 107 2.01 7.39 -19.51
N HIS A 108 3.16 7.98 -19.83
CA HIS A 108 4.39 7.73 -19.09
C HIS A 108 4.25 8.14 -17.61
N ALA A 109 4.85 7.36 -16.71
CA ALA A 109 4.84 7.62 -15.27
C ALA A 109 5.29 9.04 -14.89
N SER A 110 6.26 9.60 -15.63
CA SER A 110 6.79 10.95 -15.41
C SER A 110 5.71 12.04 -15.51
N VAL A 111 4.68 11.85 -16.36
CA VAL A 111 3.56 12.79 -16.49
C VAL A 111 2.72 12.78 -15.21
N TYR A 112 2.40 11.60 -14.70
CA TYR A 112 1.61 11.46 -13.46
C TYR A 112 2.41 11.88 -12.22
N ALA A 113 3.71 11.59 -12.17
CA ALA A 113 4.58 11.99 -11.09
C ALA A 113 4.75 13.52 -11.02
N LYS A 114 4.89 14.19 -12.17
CA LYS A 114 4.89 15.65 -12.23
C LYS A 114 3.58 16.23 -11.68
N LEU A 115 2.44 15.69 -12.13
CA LEU A 115 1.13 16.11 -11.64
C LEU A 115 0.98 15.91 -10.12
N LEU A 116 1.45 14.77 -9.60
CA LEU A 116 1.48 14.49 -8.16
C LEU A 116 2.32 15.53 -7.41
N GLY A 117 3.54 15.83 -7.88
CA GLY A 117 4.42 16.81 -7.26
C GLY A 117 3.84 18.23 -7.23
N GLU A 118 3.15 18.64 -8.31
CA GLU A 118 2.43 19.91 -8.38
C GLU A 118 1.29 19.96 -7.34
N LYS A 119 0.54 18.87 -7.18
CA LYS A 119 -0.56 18.77 -6.21
C LYS A 119 -0.06 18.73 -4.76
N ILE A 120 1.02 18.00 -4.49
CA ILE A 120 1.68 17.98 -3.18
C ILE A 120 2.05 19.42 -2.75
N THR A 121 2.72 20.14 -3.65
CA THR A 121 3.15 21.53 -3.38
C THR A 121 1.94 22.45 -3.17
N LYS A 122 0.95 22.39 -4.07
CA LYS A 122 -0.24 23.23 -4.04
C LYS A 122 -1.06 23.05 -2.76
N HIS A 123 -1.17 21.82 -2.27
CA HIS A 123 -2.04 21.48 -1.15
C HIS A 123 -1.32 21.28 0.17
N LYS A 124 0.03 21.42 0.17
CA LYS A 124 0.92 21.14 1.30
C LYS A 124 0.67 19.73 1.87
N THR A 125 0.55 18.77 0.96
CA THR A 125 0.23 17.37 1.29
C THR A 125 1.48 16.69 1.82
N VAL A 126 1.38 15.99 2.95
CA VAL A 126 2.46 15.15 3.48
C VAL A 126 2.36 13.76 2.85
N VAL A 127 3.48 13.16 2.47
CA VAL A 127 3.51 11.83 1.86
C VAL A 127 4.28 10.86 2.75
N TYR A 128 3.69 9.70 2.99
CA TYR A 128 4.31 8.60 3.71
C TYR A 128 4.42 7.36 2.83
N LEU A 129 5.49 6.60 3.03
CA LEU A 129 5.66 5.25 2.50
C LEU A 129 5.51 4.27 3.66
N VAL A 130 4.58 3.32 3.56
CA VAL A 130 4.29 2.34 4.60
C VAL A 130 4.56 0.93 4.06
N ASN A 131 5.44 0.21 4.75
CA ASN A 131 5.69 -1.19 4.46
C ASN A 131 4.56 -2.06 5.05
N THR A 132 3.91 -2.81 4.17
CA THR A 132 2.84 -3.78 4.45
C THR A 132 3.26 -5.23 4.11
N GLY A 133 4.51 -5.39 3.70
CA GLY A 133 5.17 -6.64 3.38
C GLY A 133 5.78 -7.26 4.63
N TRP A 134 7.08 -7.53 4.60
CA TRP A 134 7.83 -8.24 5.64
C TRP A 134 8.78 -7.32 6.40
N SER A 135 9.16 -7.75 7.60
CA SER A 135 10.17 -7.10 8.44
C SER A 135 10.96 -8.16 9.21
N GLY A 136 12.19 -7.80 9.61
CA GLY A 136 13.12 -8.70 10.29
C GLY A 136 13.76 -9.73 9.36
N GLY A 137 13.73 -9.50 8.04
CA GLY A 137 14.27 -10.38 7.01
C GLY A 137 13.31 -10.60 5.84
N PRO A 138 13.76 -11.31 4.79
CA PRO A 138 12.97 -11.57 3.60
C PRO A 138 11.86 -12.59 3.86
N TYR A 139 10.95 -12.76 2.90
CA TYR A 139 9.96 -13.82 2.89
C TYR A 139 10.58 -15.19 3.23
N GLY A 140 9.92 -15.96 4.09
CA GLY A 140 10.41 -17.25 4.59
C GLY A 140 11.33 -17.15 5.82
N ILE A 141 11.91 -15.98 6.11
CA ILE A 141 12.76 -15.73 7.28
C ILE A 141 12.11 -14.69 8.20
N GLY A 142 11.78 -13.52 7.65
CA GLY A 142 11.08 -12.44 8.34
C GLY A 142 9.60 -12.73 8.53
N LYS A 143 8.91 -11.80 9.20
CA LYS A 143 7.47 -11.88 9.44
C LYS A 143 6.75 -10.79 8.67
N ARG A 144 5.57 -11.12 8.15
CA ARG A 144 4.69 -10.11 7.56
C ARG A 144 4.32 -9.08 8.63
N MET A 145 4.25 -7.81 8.24
CA MET A 145 3.89 -6.71 9.13
C MET A 145 2.56 -6.98 9.82
N ASN A 146 2.56 -6.87 11.15
CA ASN A 146 1.33 -7.03 11.93
C ASN A 146 0.35 -5.91 11.54
N ILE A 147 -0.85 -6.29 11.10
CA ILE A 147 -1.86 -5.35 10.62
C ILE A 147 -2.24 -4.29 11.67
N ASN A 148 -2.14 -4.60 12.97
CA ASN A 148 -2.40 -3.64 14.04
C ASN A 148 -1.34 -2.53 14.07
N TYR A 149 -0.07 -2.85 13.79
CA TYR A 149 0.98 -1.85 13.68
C TYR A 149 0.80 -1.00 12.43
N THR A 150 0.48 -1.60 11.28
CA THR A 150 0.16 -0.85 10.06
C THR A 150 -1.00 0.11 10.29
N ARG A 151 -2.09 -0.34 10.93
CA ARG A 151 -3.24 0.52 11.28
C ARG A 151 -2.82 1.67 12.19
N ARG A 152 -2.02 1.40 13.24
CA ARG A 152 -1.53 2.43 14.15
C ARG A 152 -0.67 3.48 13.43
N MET A 153 0.22 3.05 12.52
CA MET A 153 1.05 3.95 11.71
C MET A 153 0.21 4.81 10.77
N VAL A 154 -0.77 4.21 10.09
CA VAL A 154 -1.72 4.96 9.24
C VAL A 154 -2.51 5.97 10.07
N THR A 155 -3.02 5.57 11.23
CA THR A 155 -3.69 6.51 12.15
C THR A 155 -2.76 7.65 12.54
N ALA A 156 -1.53 7.37 12.98
CA ALA A 156 -0.55 8.39 13.38
C ALA A 156 -0.25 9.39 12.25
N ALA A 157 -0.14 8.90 11.01
CA ALA A 157 0.04 9.74 9.83
C ALA A 157 -1.17 10.63 9.56
N LEU A 158 -2.39 10.11 9.71
CA LEU A 158 -3.63 10.83 9.47
C LEU A 158 -3.97 11.84 10.58
N THR A 159 -3.58 11.58 11.82
CA THR A 159 -3.84 12.42 12.99
C THR A 159 -2.78 13.50 13.21
N GLY A 160 -1.68 13.48 12.45
CA GLY A 160 -0.56 14.43 12.59
C GLY A 160 0.39 14.11 13.75
N GLU A 161 0.24 12.94 14.38
CA GLU A 161 1.14 12.51 15.47
C GLU A 161 2.61 12.39 15.00
N LEU A 162 2.82 12.17 13.70
CA LEU A 162 4.15 12.09 13.08
C LEU A 162 4.72 13.44 12.65
N ASP A 163 4.01 14.56 12.86
CA ASP A 163 4.46 15.87 12.37
C ASP A 163 5.58 16.46 13.23
N ALA A 164 5.56 16.22 14.54
CA ALA A 164 6.43 16.84 15.54
C ALA A 164 7.48 15.90 16.15
N ILE A 165 7.76 14.77 15.49
CA ILE A 165 8.77 13.81 15.94
C ILE A 165 10.10 14.01 15.20
N GLU A 166 11.17 13.48 15.78
CA GLU A 166 12.47 13.44 15.15
C GLU A 166 12.52 12.36 14.06
N TYR A 167 13.30 12.65 13.01
CA TYR A 167 13.50 11.77 11.88
C TYR A 167 14.98 11.61 11.63
N ARG A 168 15.40 10.37 11.35
CA ARG A 168 16.71 10.06 10.79
C ARG A 168 16.57 9.90 9.29
N HIS A 169 17.41 10.60 8.53
CA HIS A 169 17.50 10.42 7.09
C HIS A 169 18.27 9.13 6.75
N ASP A 170 17.75 8.38 5.79
CA ASP A 170 18.39 7.21 5.19
C ASP A 170 18.85 7.57 3.77
N ASP A 171 20.16 7.68 3.57
CA ASP A 171 20.73 8.08 2.28
C ASP A 171 20.61 6.99 1.19
N VAL A 172 20.43 5.72 1.58
CA VAL A 172 20.37 4.60 0.64
C VAL A 172 19.04 4.59 -0.09
N PHE A 173 17.95 4.78 0.67
CA PHE A 173 16.60 4.79 0.12
C PHE A 173 16.00 6.20 -0.01
N ASN A 174 16.72 7.23 0.44
CA ASN A 174 16.27 8.63 0.48
C ASN A 174 14.94 8.78 1.25
N LEU A 175 14.91 8.24 2.47
CA LEU A 175 13.74 8.15 3.34
C LEU A 175 13.96 8.89 4.66
N ASP A 176 12.97 9.63 5.14
CA ASP A 176 12.99 10.14 6.52
C ASP A 176 12.27 9.15 7.42
N ILE A 177 12.99 8.50 8.33
CA ILE A 177 12.48 7.45 9.22
C ILE A 177 12.28 8.00 10.64
N PRO A 178 11.08 7.87 11.24
CA PRO A 178 10.84 8.21 12.65
C PRO A 178 11.82 7.55 13.63
N THR A 179 12.29 8.31 14.62
CA THR A 179 13.16 7.80 15.72
C THR A 179 12.41 7.64 17.04
#